data_AF-A0AA85KS07-F1
#
_entry.id   AF-A0AA85KS07-F1
#
_cell.length_a   1.000
_cell.length_b   1.000
_cell.length_c   1.000
_cell.angle_alpha   90.00
_cell.angle_beta   90.00
_cell.angle_gamma   90.00
#
_symmetry.space_group_name_H-M   'P 1'
#
loop_
_entity.id
_entity.type
_entity.pdbx_description
1 polymer ?
#
loop_
_entity_poly.entity_id
_entity_poly.type
_entity_poly.pdbx_seq_one_letter_code
_entity_poly.pdbx_strand_id
1 'polypeptide(L)'
;MLQVHPRERDAFEPMNKWRVRVHLKNDDGTPINEQFPNRQALLLYLGKVIPVIRSKRPQTSGSNTTDQNFQGKKNKRKGKK
;
A
#
# COMPACT_ATOMS: atom_id res chain seq x y z
N MET A 1 -4.41 -0.52 12.62
CA MET A 1 -4.21 -1.98 12.65
C MET A 1 -4.46 -2.52 11.24
N LEU A 2 -3.46 -3.17 10.63
CA LEU A 2 -3.62 -3.84 9.33
C LEU A 2 -4.55 -5.04 9.54
N GLN A 3 -5.57 -5.17 8.68
CA GLN A 3 -6.59 -6.21 8.81
C GLN A 3 -6.41 -7.25 7.72
N VAL A 4 -6.39 -8.52 8.13
CA VAL A 4 -6.38 -9.68 7.25
C VAL A 4 -7.81 -9.98 6.81
N HIS A 5 -8.00 -10.40 5.56
CA HIS A 5 -9.30 -10.86 5.09
C HIS A 5 -9.68 -12.15 5.83
N PRO A 6 -10.91 -12.32 6.37
CA PRO A 6 -11.26 -13.48 7.18
C PRO A 6 -11.12 -14.85 6.50
N ARG A 7 -11.11 -14.88 5.16
CA ARG A 7 -10.92 -16.11 4.35
C ARG A 7 -9.48 -16.32 3.87
N GLU A 8 -8.55 -15.47 4.30
CA GLU A 8 -7.15 -15.60 3.94
C GLU A 8 -6.54 -16.82 4.66
N ARG A 9 -5.86 -17.70 3.92
CA ARG A 9 -5.29 -18.93 4.49
C ARG A 9 -4.04 -18.64 5.31
N ASP A 10 -3.15 -17.82 4.74
CA ASP A 10 -1.86 -17.49 5.34
C ASP A 10 -1.96 -16.14 6.05
N ALA A 11 -2.72 -16.12 7.15
CA ALA A 11 -3.00 -14.90 7.91
C ALA A 11 -1.77 -14.27 8.57
N PHE A 12 -0.68 -15.03 8.75
CA PHE A 12 0.54 -14.56 9.38
C PHE A 12 1.49 -13.85 8.41
N GLU A 13 1.40 -14.16 7.11
CA GLU A 13 2.23 -13.59 6.05
C GLU A 13 2.08 -12.06 6.01
N PRO A 14 3.15 -11.28 6.24
CA PRO A 14 3.10 -9.82 6.21
C PRO A 14 2.52 -9.24 4.92
N MET A 15 2.77 -9.88 3.76
CA MET A 15 2.21 -9.44 2.48
C MET A 15 0.68 -9.58 2.36
N ASN A 16 0.04 -10.36 3.23
CA ASN A 16 -1.41 -10.56 3.22
C ASN A 16 -2.16 -9.59 4.18
N LYS A 17 -1.42 -8.82 4.98
CA LYS A 17 -1.96 -7.88 5.97
C LYS A 17 -2.18 -6.51 5.36
N TRP A 18 -3.18 -6.36 4.47
CA TRP A 18 -3.53 -5.05 3.90
C TRP A 18 -5.03 -4.85 3.77
N ARG A 19 -5.48 -3.63 4.09
CA ARG A 19 -6.86 -3.20 3.83
C ARG A 19 -6.89 -1.72 3.48
N VAL A 20 -7.44 -1.42 2.31
CA VAL A 20 -7.66 -0.06 1.84
C VAL A 20 -9.14 0.29 1.99
N ARG A 21 -9.43 1.41 2.66
CA ARG A 21 -10.78 1.96 2.77
C ARG A 21 -10.91 3.08 1.74
N VAL A 22 -11.91 2.99 0.87
CA VAL A 22 -12.16 3.96 -0.20
C VAL A 22 -13.56 4.52 -0.04
N HIS A 23 -13.66 5.85 -0.14
CA HIS A 23 -14.94 6.56 -0.21
C HIS A 23 -15.42 6.53 -1.67
N LEU A 24 -16.60 5.99 -1.92
CA LEU A 24 -17.13 5.81 -3.29
C LEU A 24 -18.33 6.70 -3.60
N LYS A 25 -19.13 7.02 -2.58
CA LYS A 25 -20.40 7.74 -2.73
C LYS A 25 -20.45 8.84 -1.69
N ASN A 26 -21.05 9.97 -2.05
CA ASN A 26 -21.40 11.02 -1.10
C ASN A 26 -22.52 10.55 -0.16
N ASP A 27 -22.82 11.38 0.84
CA ASP A 27 -23.91 11.11 1.79
C ASP A 27 -25.28 10.98 1.09
N ASP A 28 -25.47 11.69 -0.03
CA ASP A 28 -26.66 11.61 -0.90
C ASP A 28 -26.73 10.34 -1.75
N GLY A 29 -25.75 9.45 -1.64
CA GLY A 29 -25.67 8.19 -2.38
C GLY A 29 -25.16 8.32 -3.83
N THR A 30 -24.94 9.53 -4.32
CA THR A 30 -24.33 9.81 -5.63
C THR A 30 -22.85 9.39 -5.65
N PRO A 31 -22.32 8.89 -6.78
CA PRO A 31 -20.92 8.52 -6.87
C PRO A 31 -20.02 9.76 -6.81
N ILE A 32 -18.93 9.69 -6.05
CA ILE A 32 -17.92 10.77 -5.96
C ILE A 32 -17.22 10.96 -7.32
N ASN A 33 -17.02 9.87 -8.03
CA ASN A 33 -16.46 9.87 -9.38
C ASN A 33 -17.31 8.95 -10.26
N GLU A 34 -17.86 9.50 -11.33
CA GLU A 34 -18.73 8.79 -12.28
C GLU A 34 -18.02 7.61 -12.97
N GLN A 35 -16.69 7.64 -13.10
CA GLN A 35 -15.90 6.52 -13.62
C GLN A 35 -15.87 5.32 -12.68
N PHE A 36 -16.10 5.54 -11.38
CA PHE A 36 -16.07 4.52 -10.33
C PHE A 36 -17.37 4.50 -9.52
N PRO A 37 -18.52 4.19 -10.14
CA PRO A 37 -19.82 4.28 -9.46
C PRO A 37 -20.02 3.17 -8.42
N ASN A 38 -19.25 2.09 -8.50
CA ASN A 38 -19.33 0.95 -7.60
C ASN A 38 -17.96 0.32 -7.34
N ARG A 39 -17.92 -0.60 -6.36
CA ARG A 39 -16.69 -1.31 -5.96
C ARG A 39 -16.10 -2.15 -7.10
N GLN A 40 -16.94 -2.77 -7.92
CA GLN A 40 -16.48 -3.65 -8.99
C GLN A 40 -15.73 -2.88 -10.09
N ALA A 41 -16.24 -1.72 -10.50
CA ALA A 41 -15.58 -0.84 -11.46
C ALA A 41 -14.19 -0.41 -10.98
N LEU A 42 -14.08 -0.04 -9.70
CA LEU A 42 -12.79 0.29 -9.08
C LEU A 42 -11.82 -0.90 -9.07
N LEU A 43 -12.28 -2.09 -8.67
CA LEU A 43 -11.45 -3.29 -8.61
C LEU A 43 -10.95 -3.72 -10.00
N LEU A 44 -11.81 -3.62 -11.02
CA LEU A 44 -11.45 -3.92 -12.41
C LEU A 44 -10.39 -2.95 -12.94
N TYR A 45 -10.52 -1.66 -12.62
CA TYR A 45 -9.52 -0.66 -12.98
C TYR A 45 -8.18 -0.93 -12.29
N LEU A 46 -8.18 -1.25 -10.99
CA LEU A 46 -6.97 -1.63 -10.26
C LEU A 46 -6.27 -2.83 -10.89
N GLY A 47 -7.03 -3.85 -11.31
CA GLY A 47 -6.48 -5.01 -12.02
C GLY A 47 -5.74 -4.65 -13.31
N LYS A 48 -6.18 -3.61 -14.02
CA LYS A 48 -5.51 -3.11 -15.24
C LYS A 48 -4.28 -2.24 -14.93
N VAL A 49 -4.35 -1.44 -13.87
CA VAL A 49 -3.34 -0.41 -13.58
C VAL A 49 -2.16 -0.93 -12.76
N ILE A 50 -2.38 -1.86 -11.83
CA ILE A 50 -1.32 -2.41 -10.97
C ILE A 50 -0.14 -3.00 -11.79
N PRO A 51 -0.37 -3.81 -12.84
CA PRO A 51 0.72 -4.33 -13.66
C PRO A 51 1.57 -3.22 -14.29
N VAL A 52 0.91 -2.16 -14.78
CA VAL A 52 1.55 -1.00 -15.41
C VAL A 52 2.37 -0.19 -14.42
N ILE A 53 1.88 -0.02 -13.19
CA ILE A 53 2.64 0.68 -12.14
C ILE A 53 3.83 -0.16 -11.66
N ARG A 54 3.65 -1.49 -11.55
CA ARG A 54 4.72 -2.39 -11.11
C ARG A 54 5.86 -2.47 -12.13
N SER A 55 5.56 -2.52 -13.44
CA SER A 55 6.60 -2.56 -14.48
C SER A 55 7.41 -1.26 -14.59
N LYS A 56 6.84 -0.13 -14.17
CA LYS A 56 7.51 1.18 -14.14
C LYS A 56 8.49 1.34 -12.98
N ARG A 57 8.42 0.47 -11.96
CA ARG A 57 9.40 0.49 -10.87
C ARG A 57 10.60 -0.36 -11.32
N PRO A 58 11.84 0.16 -11.31
CA PRO A 58 12.99 -0.70 -11.49
C PRO A 58 12.90 -1.81 -10.44
N GLN A 59 12.99 -3.07 -10.90
CA GLN A 59 13.10 -4.22 -10.04
C GLN A 59 14.36 -3.98 -9.20
N THR A 60 14.22 -3.49 -7.98
CA THR A 60 15.30 -3.57 -7.00
C THR A 60 15.49 -5.05 -6.74
N SER A 61 16.44 -5.62 -7.47
CA SER A 61 16.94 -6.97 -7.34
C SER A 61 17.19 -7.28 -5.87
N GLY A 62 16.78 -8.49 -5.46
CA GLY A 62 16.62 -8.87 -4.07
C GLY A 62 17.79 -8.52 -3.16
N SER A 63 17.44 -8.07 -1.96
CA SER A 63 18.19 -8.43 -0.76
C SER A 63 17.26 -8.41 0.44
N ASN A 64 17.31 -9.48 1.21
CA ASN A 64 17.03 -9.44 2.63
C ASN A 64 17.91 -8.35 3.26
N THR A 65 17.34 -7.21 3.64
CA THR A 65 17.89 -6.28 4.64
C THR A 65 16.69 -5.54 5.22
N THR A 66 16.20 -5.93 6.40
CA THR A 66 16.65 -5.39 7.70
C THR A 66 16.82 -3.88 7.66
N ASP A 67 15.89 -3.20 8.34
CA ASP A 67 16.03 -1.86 8.94
C ASP A 67 16.73 -0.76 8.15
N GLN A 68 15.98 0.26 7.74
CA GLN A 68 16.35 1.66 7.94
C GLN A 68 15.17 2.58 7.59
N ASN A 69 14.36 2.94 8.59
CA ASN A 69 13.83 4.31 8.65
C ASN A 69 13.48 4.70 10.09
N PHE A 70 14.47 5.24 10.81
CA PHE A 70 14.16 6.20 11.86
C PHE A 70 14.97 7.47 11.66
N GLN A 71 14.23 8.51 11.28
CA GLN A 71 14.57 9.90 11.47
C GLN A 71 15.14 10.13 12.87
N GLY A 72 16.38 10.62 12.93
CA GLY A 72 17.03 11.02 14.18
C GLY A 72 17.98 12.18 13.93
N LYS A 73 17.45 13.40 13.88
CA LYS A 73 18.25 14.62 14.10
C LYS A 73 18.97 14.49 15.45
N LYS A 74 20.30 14.35 15.46
CA LYS A 74 21.11 14.72 16.63
C LYS A 74 22.52 15.12 16.23
N ASN A 75 22.73 16.43 16.13
CA ASN A 75 24.05 17.05 16.23
C ASN A 75 24.70 16.65 17.57
N LYS A 76 25.91 16.07 17.57
CA LYS A 76 27.06 16.51 18.40
C LYS A 76 28.30 15.60 18.25
N ARG A 77 29.40 16.25 17.83
CA ARG A 77 30.79 16.13 18.35
C ARG A 77 31.68 14.96 17.89
N LYS A 78 32.52 15.28 16.89
CA LYS A 78 34.00 15.32 16.87
C LYS A 78 34.79 14.62 18.01
N GLY A 79 35.69 13.71 17.59
CA GLY A 79 36.88 13.18 18.30
C GLY A 79 37.15 11.76 17.81
N LYS A 80 38.11 11.45 16.92
CA LYS A 80 39.58 11.56 16.99
C LYS A 80 40.20 10.84 18.20
N LYS A 81 40.29 9.51 18.10
CA LYS A 81 41.48 8.69 18.37
C LYS A 81 41.18 7.24 17.97
#